data_AF-A0A932J0Z3-F1
#
_entry.id   AF-A0A932J0Z3-F1
#
_cell.length_a   1.000
_cell.length_b   1.000
_cell.length_c   1.000
_cell.angle_alpha   90.00
_cell.angle_beta   90.00
_cell.angle_gamma   90.00
#
_symmetry.space_group_name_H-M   'P 1'
#
loop_
_entity.id
_entity.type
_entity.pdbx_description
1 polymer ?
#
loop_
_entity_poly.entity_id
_entity_poly.type
_entity_poly.pdbx_seq_one_letter_code
_entity_poly.pdbx_strand_id
1 'polypeptide(L)'
;MSTNSPVSLSYRDAGVDIDAGDALVEAIKPFCKRTMREGVLGSIGGFGGLFQVSQKYKEPVLVSGTDGVGTKLKLAFMLNRHDTVGIDLVAMSVNDILVQGAEPLFFLDYFACGKLDVATATDVIKGVAAGCEQAGCAL
;
A
#
# COMPACT_ATOMS: atom_id res chain seq x y z
N MET A 1 -30.73 -27.64 32.42
CA MET A 1 -29.98 -26.47 32.92
C MET A 1 -28.83 -26.23 31.97
N SER A 2 -28.78 -25.03 31.40
CA SER A 2 -27.98 -24.66 30.24
C SER A 2 -26.48 -24.82 30.49
N THR A 3 -25.80 -25.52 29.57
CA THR A 3 -24.34 -25.62 29.52
C THR A 3 -23.77 -24.26 29.08
N ASN A 4 -23.11 -23.58 30.01
CA ASN A 4 -22.41 -22.34 29.72
C ASN A 4 -21.08 -22.70 29.01
N SER A 5 -21.10 -22.76 27.68
CA SER A 5 -19.87 -22.94 26.90
C SER A 5 -18.98 -21.72 27.09
N PRO A 6 -17.67 -21.87 27.37
CA PRO A 6 -16.78 -20.73 27.45
C PRO A 6 -16.75 -20.02 26.09
N VAL A 7 -16.96 -18.70 26.08
CA VAL A 7 -16.84 -17.87 24.88
C VAL A 7 -15.41 -18.03 24.35
N SER A 8 -15.26 -18.71 23.21
CA SER A 8 -13.96 -18.90 22.58
C SER A 8 -13.50 -17.57 21.99
N LEU A 9 -12.44 -16.99 22.53
CA LEU A 9 -11.77 -15.83 21.95
C LEU A 9 -11.21 -16.21 20.58
N SER A 10 -11.68 -15.56 19.53
CA SER A 10 -11.15 -15.70 18.18
C SER A 10 -10.07 -14.64 17.92
N TYR A 11 -9.19 -14.91 16.95
CA TYR A 11 -8.21 -13.92 16.49
C TYR A 11 -8.89 -12.65 15.94
N ARG A 12 -10.12 -12.80 15.45
CA ARG A 12 -11.01 -11.72 15.02
C ARG A 12 -11.47 -10.83 16.18
N ASP A 13 -11.69 -11.40 17.37
CA ASP A 13 -12.04 -10.63 18.57
C ASP A 13 -10.87 -9.76 19.06
N ALA A 14 -9.63 -10.10 18.68
CA ALA A 14 -8.44 -9.26 18.86
C ALA A 14 -8.29 -8.16 17.79
N GLY A 15 -9.27 -8.02 16.89
CA GLY A 15 -9.28 -7.03 15.81
C GLY A 15 -8.68 -7.50 14.49
N VAL A 16 -8.28 -8.78 14.39
CA VAL A 16 -7.63 -9.32 13.20
C VAL A 16 -8.61 -10.15 12.36
N ASP A 17 -9.17 -9.52 11.34
CA ASP A 17 -10.09 -10.14 10.38
C ASP A 17 -9.34 -10.59 9.12
N ILE A 18 -8.95 -11.86 9.08
CA ILE A 18 -8.16 -12.45 7.98
C ILE A 18 -8.95 -12.40 6.68
N ASP A 19 -10.25 -12.72 6.72
CA ASP A 19 -11.13 -12.71 5.55
C ASP A 19 -11.20 -11.30 4.93
N ALA A 20 -11.25 -10.26 5.77
CA ALA A 20 -11.22 -8.88 5.30
C ALA A 20 -9.86 -8.50 4.67
N GLY A 21 -8.77 -9.03 5.21
CA GLY A 21 -7.43 -8.89 4.63
C GLY A 21 -7.33 -9.52 3.25
N ASP A 22 -7.77 -10.77 3.09
CA ASP A 22 -7.78 -11.48 1.82
C ASP A 22 -8.69 -10.79 0.80
N ALA A 23 -9.87 -10.35 1.23
CA ALA A 23 -10.80 -9.59 0.38
C ALA A 23 -10.17 -8.28 -0.11
N LEU A 24 -9.42 -7.57 0.74
CA LEU A 24 -8.68 -6.38 0.33
C LEU A 24 -7.61 -6.71 -0.70
N VAL A 25 -6.82 -7.76 -0.48
CA VAL A 25 -5.79 -8.20 -1.43
C VAL A 25 -6.39 -8.50 -2.81
N GLU A 26 -7.52 -9.23 -2.87
CA GLU A 26 -8.22 -9.48 -4.14
C GLU A 26 -8.73 -8.18 -4.79
N ALA A 27 -9.27 -7.25 -3.99
CA ALA A 27 -9.78 -5.97 -4.48
C ALA A 27 -8.67 -5.09 -5.08
N ILE A 28 -7.46 -5.11 -4.52
CA ILE A 28 -6.36 -4.24 -4.94
C ILE A 28 -5.45 -4.83 -6.02
N LYS A 29 -5.48 -6.16 -6.22
CA LYS A 29 -4.71 -6.87 -7.26
C LYS A 29 -4.73 -6.17 -8.62
N PRO A 30 -5.90 -5.73 -9.15
CA PRO A 30 -5.95 -5.05 -10.45
C PRO A 30 -5.22 -3.71 -10.45
N PHE A 31 -5.16 -3.00 -9.33
CA PHE A 31 -4.47 -1.71 -9.20
C PHE A 31 -2.95 -1.91 -9.17
N CYS A 32 -2.44 -2.81 -8.33
CA CYS A 32 -1.02 -3.18 -8.31
C CYS A 32 -0.54 -3.74 -9.65
N LYS A 33 -1.38 -4.52 -10.35
CA LYS A 33 -1.02 -5.04 -11.68
C LYS A 33 -0.74 -3.94 -12.71
N ARG A 34 -1.38 -2.77 -12.60
CA ARG A 34 -1.15 -1.66 -13.55
C ARG A 34 0.15 -0.91 -13.29
N THR A 35 0.69 -0.97 -12.08
CA THR A 35 1.96 -0.31 -11.71
C THR A 35 3.18 -1.16 -12.09
N MET A 36 2.97 -2.41 -12.55
CA MET A 36 4.03 -3.33 -12.92
C MET A 36 4.96 -2.73 -13.98
N ARG A 37 6.26 -2.87 -13.74
CA ARG A 37 7.32 -2.41 -14.64
C ARG A 37 8.45 -3.42 -14.75
N GLU A 38 9.35 -3.18 -15.70
CA GLU A 38 10.58 -3.96 -15.82
C GLU A 38 11.35 -3.92 -14.48
N GLY A 39 11.76 -5.11 -14.03
CA GLY A 39 12.42 -5.33 -12.75
C GLY A 39 11.55 -6.09 -11.75
N VAL A 40 10.22 -5.97 -11.80
CA VAL A 40 9.36 -6.71 -10.85
C VAL A 40 9.41 -8.22 -11.11
N LEU A 41 9.65 -9.00 -10.05
CA LEU A 41 9.67 -10.47 -10.11
C LEU A 41 8.46 -11.02 -9.32
N GLY A 42 7.52 -11.64 -10.02
CA GLY A 42 6.33 -12.25 -9.42
C GLY A 42 5.12 -11.33 -9.36
N SER A 43 4.23 -11.57 -8.39
CA SER A 43 2.99 -10.81 -8.19
C SER A 43 2.66 -10.69 -6.70
N ILE A 44 1.72 -9.80 -6.38
CA ILE A 44 1.16 -9.66 -5.03
C ILE A 44 0.61 -10.98 -4.47
N GLY A 45 0.72 -11.17 -3.15
CA GLY A 45 0.25 -12.35 -2.42
C GLY A 45 1.37 -13.26 -1.87
N GLY A 46 2.63 -12.99 -2.21
CA GLY A 46 3.79 -13.63 -1.57
C GLY A 46 4.24 -12.95 -0.29
N PHE A 47 5.24 -13.52 0.39
CA PHE A 47 5.82 -12.96 1.62
C PHE A 47 6.53 -11.61 1.39
N GLY A 48 7.03 -11.37 0.18
CA GLY A 48 7.67 -10.11 -0.18
C GLY A 48 7.65 -9.88 -1.69
N GLY A 49 7.57 -8.62 -2.08
CA GLY A 49 7.82 -8.19 -3.46
C GLY A 49 9.31 -8.25 -3.78
N LEU A 50 9.63 -8.59 -5.02
CA LEU A 50 11.02 -8.71 -5.49
C LEU A 50 11.23 -7.78 -6.68
N PHE A 51 12.35 -7.06 -6.70
CA PHE A 51 12.70 -6.15 -7.77
C PHE A 51 14.17 -6.34 -8.19
N GLN A 52 14.39 -6.64 -9.47
CA GLN A 52 15.70 -6.72 -10.08
C GLN A 52 16.17 -5.34 -10.52
N VAL A 53 17.31 -4.89 -10.01
CA VAL A 53 17.95 -3.65 -10.44
C VAL A 53 18.42 -3.79 -11.89
N SER A 54 18.07 -2.82 -12.74
CA SER A 54 18.42 -2.83 -14.16
C SER A 54 19.94 -2.79 -14.36
N GLN A 55 20.43 -3.57 -15.33
CA GLN A 55 21.85 -3.56 -15.71
C GLN A 55 22.29 -2.27 -16.43
N LYS A 56 21.37 -1.34 -16.70
CA LYS A 56 21.70 -0.02 -17.27
C LYS A 56 22.57 0.83 -16.32
N TYR A 57 22.53 0.55 -15.02
CA TYR A 57 23.36 1.23 -14.02
C TYR A 57 24.68 0.46 -13.81
N LYS A 58 25.81 1.17 -13.89
CA LYS A 58 27.14 0.56 -13.70
C LYS A 58 27.47 0.29 -12.23
N GLU A 59 27.20 1.27 -11.37
CA GLU A 59 27.46 1.22 -9.93
C GLU A 59 26.20 1.73 -9.19
N PRO A 60 25.12 0.94 -9.15
CA PRO A 60 23.85 1.39 -8.61
C PRO A 60 23.95 1.68 -7.11
N VAL A 61 23.39 2.82 -6.70
CA VAL A 61 23.15 3.18 -5.30
C VAL A 61 21.65 3.19 -5.06
N LEU A 62 21.20 2.54 -4.00
CA LEU A 62 19.79 2.53 -3.62
C LEU A 62 19.49 3.72 -2.71
N VAL A 63 18.49 4.51 -3.09
CA VAL A 63 17.94 5.60 -2.28
C VAL A 63 16.56 5.16 -1.81
N SER A 64 16.34 5.19 -0.49
CA SER A 64 15.07 4.85 0.13
C SER A 64 14.53 6.05 0.91
N GLY A 65 13.20 6.23 0.88
CA GLY A 65 12.50 7.23 1.67
C GLY A 65 11.22 6.64 2.26
N THR A 66 10.71 7.25 3.31
CA THR A 66 9.42 6.93 3.91
C THR A 66 8.78 8.22 4.39
N ASP A 67 7.50 8.40 4.10
CA ASP A 67 6.75 9.57 4.52
C ASP A 67 5.28 9.20 4.77
N GLY A 68 4.52 10.11 5.38
CA GLY A 68 3.09 10.00 5.56
C GLY A 68 2.34 11.20 4.98
N VAL A 69 1.04 11.03 4.74
CA VAL A 69 0.16 12.13 4.28
C VAL A 69 0.00 13.23 5.35
N GLY A 70 0.21 12.89 6.62
CA GLY A 70 0.12 13.82 7.74
C GLY A 70 -1.32 14.27 8.04
N THR A 71 -1.46 15.48 8.56
CA THR A 71 -2.75 16.00 9.06
C THR A 71 -3.79 16.26 7.97
N LYS A 72 -3.41 16.24 6.69
CA LYS A 72 -4.36 16.30 5.55
C LYS A 72 -5.38 15.15 5.58
N LEU A 73 -5.03 14.00 6.19
CA LEU A 73 -5.98 12.90 6.40
C LEU A 73 -7.22 13.31 7.20
N LYS A 74 -7.11 14.28 8.12
CA LYS A 74 -8.27 14.79 8.87
C LYS A 74 -9.33 15.38 7.93
N LEU A 75 -8.91 16.09 6.87
CA LEU A 75 -9.82 16.63 5.87
C LEU A 75 -10.45 15.52 5.03
N ALA A 76 -9.67 14.51 4.65
CA ALA A 76 -10.18 13.34 3.92
C ALA A 76 -11.26 12.61 4.73
N PHE A 77 -11.08 12.47 6.04
CA PHE A 77 -12.10 11.90 6.95
C PHE A 77 -13.35 12.78 7.03
N MET A 78 -13.18 14.10 7.22
CA MET A 78 -14.30 15.04 7.31
C MET A 78 -15.15 15.09 6.03
N LEU A 79 -14.50 14.92 4.87
CA LEU A 79 -15.15 14.97 3.56
C LEU A 79 -15.58 13.59 3.06
N ASN A 80 -15.24 12.52 3.77
CA ASN A 80 -15.43 11.13 3.34
C ASN A 80 -14.92 10.88 1.91
N ARG A 81 -13.69 11.34 1.63
CA ARG A 81 -13.02 11.26 0.32
C ARG A 81 -11.60 10.75 0.48
N HIS A 82 -11.33 9.54 0.00
CA HIS A 82 -10.09 8.81 0.25
C HIS A 82 -9.33 8.42 -1.03
N ASP A 83 -9.93 8.65 -2.19
CA ASP A 83 -9.45 8.22 -3.50
C ASP A 83 -8.19 8.95 -3.99
N THR A 84 -7.85 10.10 -3.39
CA THR A 84 -6.67 10.88 -3.78
C THR A 84 -5.56 10.92 -2.74
N VAL A 85 -5.81 10.53 -1.49
CA VAL A 85 -4.78 10.65 -0.43
C VAL A 85 -3.62 9.68 -0.64
N GLY A 86 -3.84 8.57 -1.34
CA GLY A 86 -2.76 7.68 -1.76
C GLY A 86 -1.81 8.32 -2.77
N ILE A 87 -2.30 9.23 -3.62
CA ILE A 87 -1.45 9.99 -4.54
C ILE A 87 -0.55 10.94 -3.75
N ASP A 88 -1.12 11.62 -2.74
CA ASP A 88 -0.36 12.49 -1.84
C ASP A 88 0.75 11.71 -1.12
N LEU A 89 0.44 10.50 -0.63
CA LEU A 89 1.41 9.62 0.03
C LEU A 89 2.61 9.32 -0.87
N VAL A 90 2.35 8.88 -2.10
CA VAL A 90 3.42 8.55 -3.05
C VAL A 90 4.23 9.79 -3.43
N ALA A 91 3.55 10.91 -3.68
CA ALA A 91 4.21 12.16 -4.08
C ALA A 91 5.18 12.67 -3.01
N MET A 92 4.82 12.57 -1.72
CA MET A 92 5.71 12.96 -0.62
C MET A 92 7.00 12.14 -0.64
N SER A 93 6.92 10.81 -0.64
CA SER A 93 8.14 9.99 -0.59
C SER A 93 8.94 10.01 -1.90
N VAL A 94 8.28 10.07 -3.07
CA VAL A 94 8.97 10.06 -4.37
C VAL A 94 9.70 11.38 -4.62
N ASN A 95 9.09 12.53 -4.30
CA ASN A 95 9.73 13.82 -4.55
C ASN A 95 11.04 13.98 -3.75
N ASP A 96 11.12 13.40 -2.55
CA ASP A 96 12.31 13.44 -1.70
C ASP A 96 13.51 12.64 -2.23
N ILE A 97 13.26 11.60 -3.03
CA ILE A 97 14.36 10.85 -3.68
C ILE A 97 14.75 11.49 -5.01
N LEU A 98 13.80 12.14 -5.70
CA LEU A 98 14.07 12.82 -6.97
C LEU A 98 15.08 13.96 -6.84
N VAL A 99 15.14 14.64 -5.69
CA VAL A 99 16.13 15.73 -5.46
C VAL A 99 17.58 15.22 -5.47
N GLN A 100 17.79 13.92 -5.29
CA GLN A 100 19.11 13.26 -5.36
C GLN A 100 19.40 12.72 -6.77
N GLY A 101 18.47 12.88 -7.72
CA GLY A 101 18.54 12.31 -9.06
C GLY A 101 18.21 10.82 -9.13
N ALA A 102 17.58 10.25 -8.10
CA ALA A 102 17.21 8.84 -8.08
C ALA A 102 16.02 8.55 -9.01
N GLU A 103 16.01 7.37 -9.63
CA GLU A 103 14.83 6.85 -10.36
C GLU A 103 13.95 6.05 -9.39
N PRO A 104 12.65 6.37 -9.25
CA PRO A 104 11.73 5.55 -8.46
C PRO A 104 11.60 4.15 -9.05
N LEU A 105 11.75 3.10 -8.23
CA LEU A 105 11.70 1.70 -8.69
C LEU A 105 10.41 1.01 -8.22
N PHE A 106 10.19 0.97 -6.91
CA PHE A 106 9.02 0.38 -6.28
C PHE A 106 8.60 1.20 -5.05
N PHE A 107 7.37 0.99 -4.61
CA PHE A 107 6.75 1.64 -3.47
C PHE A 107 6.12 0.57 -2.57
N LEU A 108 6.21 0.73 -1.26
CA LEU A 108 5.46 -0.09 -0.31
C LEU A 108 4.65 0.84 0.60
N ASP A 109 3.40 0.48 0.87
CA ASP A 109 2.55 1.21 1.78
C ASP A 109 2.28 0.42 3.07
N TYR A 110 1.90 1.17 4.12
CA TYR A 110 1.46 0.61 5.38
C TYR A 110 0.14 1.27 5.79
N PHE A 111 -0.95 0.51 5.71
CA PHE A 111 -2.29 0.97 6.06
C PHE A 111 -2.65 0.54 7.48
N ALA A 112 -2.87 1.51 8.38
CA ALA A 112 -3.28 1.25 9.76
C ALA A 112 -4.68 1.82 10.05
N CYS A 113 -5.54 1.00 10.64
CA CYS A 113 -6.88 1.38 11.05
C CYS A 113 -7.32 0.59 12.29
N GLY A 114 -8.32 1.10 13.03
CA GLY A 114 -8.88 0.38 14.17
C GLY A 114 -9.74 -0.82 13.76
N LYS A 115 -10.49 -0.66 12.66
CA LYS A 115 -11.22 -1.75 12.00
C LYS A 115 -11.11 -1.55 10.49
N LEU A 116 -10.76 -2.61 9.79
CA LEU A 116 -10.63 -2.57 8.34
C LEU A 116 -11.99 -2.39 7.67
N ASP A 117 -12.16 -1.27 6.98
CA ASP A 117 -13.21 -1.07 5.99
C ASP A 117 -12.61 -1.27 4.61
N VAL A 118 -12.97 -2.39 3.96
CA VAL A 118 -12.37 -2.81 2.70
C VAL A 118 -12.59 -1.78 1.59
N ALA A 119 -13.76 -1.13 1.54
CA ALA A 119 -14.06 -0.13 0.52
C ALA A 119 -13.15 1.10 0.64
N THR A 120 -13.03 1.66 1.84
CA THR A 120 -12.16 2.80 2.14
C THR A 120 -10.69 2.47 1.88
N ALA A 121 -10.22 1.30 2.34
CA ALA A 121 -8.85 0.86 2.10
C ALA A 121 -8.57 0.68 0.60
N THR A 122 -9.53 0.12 -0.14
CA THR A 122 -9.44 -0.01 -1.60
C THR A 122 -9.33 1.35 -2.29
N ASP A 123 -10.12 2.34 -1.87
CA ASP A 123 -10.03 3.71 -2.43
C ASP A 123 -8.67 4.36 -2.17
N VAL A 124 -8.13 4.19 -0.96
CA VAL A 124 -6.78 4.69 -0.63
C VAL A 124 -5.72 4.02 -1.50
N ILE A 125 -5.71 2.68 -1.57
CA ILE A 125 -4.70 1.92 -2.32
C ILE A 125 -4.84 2.15 -3.83
N LYS A 126 -6.06 2.35 -4.33
CA LYS A 126 -6.28 2.81 -5.71
C LYS A 126 -5.58 4.15 -5.97
N GLY A 127 -5.63 5.08 -5.02
CA GLY A 127 -4.89 6.34 -5.06
C GLY A 127 -3.37 6.11 -5.02
N VAL A 128 -2.88 5.20 -4.18
CA VAL A 128 -1.45 4.84 -4.11
C VAL A 128 -0.98 4.29 -5.46
N ALA A 129 -1.73 3.34 -6.04
CA ALA A 129 -1.42 2.79 -7.35
C ALA A 129 -1.41 3.88 -8.44
N ALA A 130 -2.38 4.79 -8.44
CA ALA A 130 -2.41 5.92 -9.37
C ALA A 130 -1.21 6.88 -9.19
N GLY A 131 -0.74 7.08 -7.95
CA GLY A 131 0.49 7.81 -7.66
C GLY A 131 1.73 7.08 -8.19
N CYS A 132 1.79 5.75 -8.03
CA CYS A 132 2.87 4.91 -8.55
C CYS A 132 2.90 4.91 -10.09
N GLU A 133 1.73 4.84 -10.75
CA GLU A 133 1.59 4.98 -12.21
C GLU A 133 2.18 6.32 -12.69
N GLN A 134 1.94 7.42 -11.98
CA GLN A 134 2.49 8.75 -12.30
C GLN A 134 4.00 8.84 -12.04
N ALA A 135 4.48 8.25 -10.94
CA ALA A 135 5.90 8.22 -10.57
C ALA A 135 6.71 7.22 -11.41
N GLY A 136 6.05 6.33 -12.13
CA GLY A 136 6.67 5.25 -12.88
C GLY A 136 7.26 4.16 -12.00
N CYS A 137 6.81 3.96 -10.75
CA CYS A 137 7.27 2.88 -9.87
C CYS A 137 6.22 1.76 -9.74
N ALA A 138 6.68 0.56 -9.36
CA ALA A 138 5.80 -0.54 -9.02
C ALA A 138 5.21 -0.37 -7.60
N LEU A 139 4.00 -0.89 -7.39
CA LEU A 139 3.38 -1.07 -6.08
C LEU A 139 3.30 -2.57 -5.78
#